data_AF-A0A537AVX6-F1
#
_entry.id   AF-A0A537AVX6-F1
#
_cell.length_a   1.000
_cell.length_b   1.000
_cell.length_c   1.000
_cell.angle_alpha   90.00
_cell.angle_beta   90.00
_cell.angle_gamma   90.00
#
_symmetry.space_group_name_H-M   'P 1'
#
loop_
_entity.id
_entity.type
_entity.pdbx_description
1 polymer ?
#
loop_
_entity_poly.entity_id
_entity_poly.type
_entity_poly.pdbx_seq_one_letter_code
_entity_poly.pdbx_strand_id
1 'polypeptide(L)'
;MFPLNTVLFPGGLLPLRVFEARYMDMTRECLKRNEPFGVCLIQQGSEVGAPAVPEGVGCLAKIQECDMQQQGILNLKTRGSQRFRILERQTNTQGLISADVELIAPDASVAVPEEFAACARLLEMVVLDQGKPIFAEPHAF
;
A
#
# COMPACT_ATOMS: atom_id res chain seq x y z
N MET A 1 -6.47 -4.78 -7.89
CA MET A 1 -6.63 -4.55 -6.43
C MET A 1 -5.91 -5.66 -5.68
N PHE A 2 -5.23 -5.32 -4.60
CA PHE A 2 -4.47 -6.23 -3.75
C PHE A 2 -5.01 -6.15 -2.30
N PRO A 3 -5.97 -7.02 -1.93
CA PRO A 3 -6.49 -7.07 -0.56
C PRO A 3 -5.45 -7.63 0.41
N LEU A 4 -5.28 -6.99 1.57
CA LEU A 4 -4.35 -7.39 2.64
C LEU A 4 -5.02 -7.29 4.02
N ASN A 5 -4.46 -7.92 5.06
CA ASN A 5 -4.83 -7.71 6.47
C ASN A 5 -4.14 -6.48 7.08
N THR A 6 -3.52 -5.63 6.26
CA THR A 6 -2.83 -4.41 6.67
C THR A 6 -3.33 -3.21 5.87
N VAL A 7 -3.43 -2.07 6.53
CA VAL A 7 -3.76 -0.79 5.89
C VAL A 7 -2.48 -0.13 5.39
N LEU A 8 -2.46 0.21 4.11
CA LEU A 8 -1.42 1.08 3.54
C LEU A 8 -1.85 2.54 3.64
N PHE A 9 -0.98 3.37 4.20
CA PHE A 9 -1.18 4.82 4.26
C PHE A 9 -0.35 5.55 3.20
N PRO A 10 -0.80 6.74 2.74
CA PRO A 10 0.03 7.66 1.95
C PRO A 10 1.43 7.82 2.54
N GLY A 11 2.45 7.71 1.70
CA GLY A 11 3.86 7.83 2.10
C GLY A 11 4.48 6.58 2.73
N GLY A 12 3.66 5.65 3.24
CA GLY A 12 4.11 4.43 3.92
C GLY A 12 4.81 3.43 2.98
N LEU A 13 5.80 2.70 3.51
CA LEU A 13 6.44 1.60 2.79
C LEU A 13 5.72 0.29 3.08
N LEU A 14 5.54 -0.51 2.03
CA LEU A 14 4.93 -1.83 2.11
C LEU A 14 5.75 -2.83 1.27
N PRO A 15 6.59 -3.63 1.93
CA PRO A 15 7.21 -4.80 1.33
C PRO A 15 6.16 -5.88 1.06
N LEU A 16 6.16 -6.46 -0.13
CA LEU A 16 5.24 -7.54 -0.51
C LEU A 16 6.00 -8.73 -1.09
N ARG A 17 5.53 -9.93 -0.75
CA ARG A 17 5.98 -11.18 -1.36
C ARG A 17 4.85 -11.74 -2.21
N VAL A 18 4.99 -11.67 -3.52
CA VAL A 18 3.94 -12.04 -4.48
C VAL A 18 4.29 -13.37 -5.14
N PHE A 19 3.43 -14.37 -4.94
CA PHE A 19 3.61 -15.73 -5.46
C PHE A 19 2.36 -16.29 -6.17
N GLU A 20 1.18 -15.69 -5.97
CA GLU A 20 -0.03 -16.08 -6.71
C GLU A 20 0.01 -15.54 -8.14
N ALA A 21 -0.29 -16.40 -9.12
CA ALA A 21 -0.20 -16.09 -10.55
C ALA A 21 -0.97 -14.81 -10.94
N ARG A 22 -2.20 -14.64 -10.43
CA ARG A 22 -3.04 -13.45 -10.69
C ARG A 22 -2.35 -12.14 -10.31
N TYR A 23 -1.59 -12.14 -9.21
CA TYR A 23 -0.89 -10.94 -8.73
C TYR A 23 0.48 -10.79 -9.37
N MET A 24 1.13 -11.87 -9.78
CA MET A 24 2.33 -11.80 -10.63
C MET A 24 2.00 -11.14 -11.96
N ASP A 25 0.90 -11.51 -12.60
CA ASP A 25 0.44 -10.91 -13.86
C ASP A 25 0.11 -9.42 -13.68
N MET A 26 -0.67 -9.08 -12.64
CA MET A 26 -0.96 -7.69 -12.28
C MET A 26 0.33 -6.87 -12.06
N THR A 27 1.31 -7.44 -11.33
CA THR A 27 2.58 -6.77 -11.04
C THR A 27 3.37 -6.47 -12.32
N ARG A 28 3.43 -7.41 -13.26
CA ARG A 28 4.12 -7.20 -14.55
C ARG A 28 3.46 -6.08 -15.36
N GLU A 29 2.14 -6.03 -15.39
CA GLU A 29 1.41 -4.95 -16.08
C GLU A 29 1.64 -3.59 -15.40
N CYS A 30 1.58 -3.52 -14.07
CA CYS A 30 1.91 -2.30 -13.32
C CYS A 30 3.33 -1.79 -13.63
N LEU A 31 4.33 -2.69 -13.66
CA LEU A 31 5.70 -2.34 -14.00
C LEU A 31 5.83 -1.85 -15.44
N LYS A 32 5.20 -2.53 -16.40
CA LYS A 32 5.23 -2.19 -17.82
C LYS A 32 4.58 -0.83 -18.11
N ARG A 33 3.48 -0.52 -17.42
CA ARG A 33 2.71 0.74 -17.61
C ARG A 33 3.18 1.86 -16.68
N ASN A 34 4.06 1.56 -15.71
CA ASN A 34 4.44 2.47 -14.62
C ASN A 34 3.23 2.99 -13.84
N GLU A 35 2.27 2.11 -13.58
CA GLU A 35 1.02 2.43 -12.90
C GLU A 35 0.98 1.78 -11.50
N PRO A 36 0.38 2.46 -10.51
CA PRO A 36 0.17 1.87 -9.20
C PRO A 36 -0.96 0.83 -9.23
N PHE A 37 -1.02 -0.02 -8.21
CA PHE A 37 -2.19 -0.84 -7.92
C PHE A 37 -2.83 -0.41 -6.61
N GLY A 38 -4.13 -0.64 -6.44
CA GLY A 38 -4.81 -0.33 -5.18
C GLY A 38 -4.61 -1.42 -4.12
N VAL A 39 -4.26 -1.02 -2.90
CA VAL A 39 -4.21 -1.86 -1.69
C VAL A 39 -5.40 -1.52 -0.81
N CYS A 40 -6.14 -2.54 -0.36
CA CYS A 40 -7.28 -2.38 0.55
C CYS A 40 -7.17 -3.38 1.71
N LEU A 41 -7.69 -2.98 2.87
CA LEU A 41 -7.92 -3.91 3.97
C LEU A 41 -8.96 -4.95 3.55
N ILE A 42 -8.78 -6.20 3.97
CA ILE A 42 -9.77 -7.25 3.82
C ILE A 42 -10.88 -7.04 4.85
N GLN A 43 -12.11 -6.87 4.35
CA GLN A 43 -13.32 -6.85 5.18
C GLN A 43 -13.77 -8.28 5.51
N GLN A 44 -13.72 -9.19 4.53
CA GLN A 44 -14.09 -10.61 4.69
C GLN A 44 -13.24 -11.50 3.79
N GLY A 45 -12.87 -12.69 4.28
CA GLY A 45 -12.05 -13.66 3.55
C GLY A 45 -10.60 -13.71 4.04
N SER A 46 -9.69 -14.17 3.18
CA SER A 46 -8.26 -14.33 3.47
C SER A 46 -7.43 -13.74 2.34
N GLU A 47 -6.17 -13.40 2.62
CA GLU A 47 -5.22 -12.86 1.62
C GLU A 47 -4.94 -13.82 0.47
N VAL A 48 -5.01 -15.13 0.75
CA VAL A 48 -4.62 -16.18 -0.18
C VAL A 48 -5.82 -17.05 -0.55
N GLY A 49 -5.90 -17.41 -1.84
CA GLY A 49 -6.93 -18.31 -2.35
C GLY A 49 -8.17 -17.56 -2.83
N ALA A 50 -9.33 -17.87 -2.24
CA ALA A 50 -10.61 -17.31 -2.67
C ALA A 50 -10.60 -15.77 -2.66
N PRO A 51 -11.24 -15.09 -3.63
CA PRO A 51 -11.25 -13.63 -3.68
C PRO A 51 -11.83 -13.03 -2.39
N ALA A 52 -11.03 -12.24 -1.68
CA ALA A 52 -11.47 -11.52 -0.50
C ALA A 52 -12.41 -10.36 -0.86
N VAL A 53 -13.20 -9.94 0.10
CA VAL A 53 -14.00 -8.71 0.04
C VAL A 53 -13.12 -7.57 0.57
N PRO A 54 -12.66 -6.63 -0.27
CA PRO A 54 -11.93 -5.46 0.21
C PRO A 54 -12.87 -4.44 0.86
N GLU A 55 -12.34 -3.68 1.81
CA GLU A 55 -12.93 -2.44 2.31
C GLU A 55 -13.11 -1.41 1.19
N GLY A 56 -14.08 -0.51 1.37
CA GLY A 56 -14.47 0.49 0.36
C GLY A 56 -13.45 1.61 0.14
N VAL A 57 -12.45 1.75 1.01
CA VAL A 57 -11.38 2.75 0.92
C VAL A 57 -10.03 2.05 0.99
N GLY A 58 -9.10 2.49 0.14
CA GLY A 58 -7.74 1.96 0.09
C GLY A 58 -6.71 3.02 -0.27
N CYS A 59 -5.48 2.57 -0.52
CA CYS A 59 -4.36 3.42 -0.94
C CYS A 59 -3.66 2.86 -2.16
N LEU A 60 -3.33 3.73 -3.11
CA LEU A 60 -2.54 3.38 -4.29
C LEU A 60 -1.10 3.07 -3.87
N ALA A 61 -0.63 1.87 -4.21
CA ALA A 61 0.74 1.42 -4.00
C ALA A 61 1.54 1.54 -5.30
N LYS A 62 2.58 2.38 -5.28
CA LYS A 62 3.54 2.50 -6.37
C LYS A 62 4.71 1.56 -6.13
N ILE A 63 5.04 0.73 -7.12
CA ILE A 63 6.22 -0.15 -7.05
C ILE A 63 7.48 0.71 -7.17
N GLN A 64 8.35 0.65 -6.17
CA GLN A 64 9.64 1.33 -6.16
C GLN A 64 10.77 0.39 -6.59
N GLU A 65 10.74 -0.84 -6.09
CA GLU A 65 11.71 -1.88 -6.41
C GLU A 65 10.98 -3.21 -6.60
N CYS A 66 11.49 -4.03 -7.52
CA CYS A 66 11.01 -5.38 -7.77
C CYS A 66 12.23 -6.28 -8.00
N ASP A 67 12.31 -7.36 -7.23
CA ASP A 67 13.32 -8.40 -7.43
C ASP A 67 12.66 -9.79 -7.48
N MET A 68 13.39 -10.75 -8.05
CA MET A 68 13.01 -12.15 -8.09
C MET A 68 14.16 -13.00 -7.54
N GLN A 69 14.48 -12.82 -6.26
CA GLN A 69 15.55 -13.57 -5.59
C GLN A 69 15.31 -15.10 -5.60
N GLN A 70 14.04 -15.52 -5.53
CA GLN A 70 13.63 -16.91 -5.64
C GLN A 70 12.77 -17.07 -6.90
N GLN A 71 13.07 -18.07 -7.74
CA GLN A 71 12.25 -18.35 -8.92
C GLN A 71 10.78 -18.54 -8.53
N GLY A 72 9.89 -17.80 -9.19
CA GLY A 72 8.45 -17.85 -8.95
C GLY A 72 7.93 -16.96 -7.83
N ILE A 73 8.80 -16.17 -7.18
CA ILE A 73 8.39 -15.23 -6.13
C ILE A 73 8.95 -13.85 -6.44
N LEU A 74 8.06 -12.86 -6.55
CA LEU A 74 8.43 -11.46 -6.67
C LEU A 74 8.47 -10.83 -5.28
N ASN A 75 9.60 -10.22 -4.92
CA ASN A 75 9.66 -9.32 -3.77
C ASN A 75 9.52 -7.89 -4.28
N LEU A 76 8.51 -7.19 -3.77
CA LEU A 76 8.23 -5.80 -4.13
C LEU A 76 8.53 -4.91 -2.94
N LYS A 77 9.16 -3.76 -3.18
CA LYS A 77 9.05 -2.61 -2.28
C LYS A 77 8.08 -1.64 -2.89
N THR A 78 7.01 -1.34 -2.18
CA THR A 78 5.99 -0.41 -2.63
C THR A 78 5.85 0.76 -1.68
N ARG A 79 5.40 1.89 -2.22
CA ARG A 79 5.11 3.09 -1.45
C ARG A 79 3.67 3.53 -1.66
N GLY A 80 2.97 3.77 -0.56
CA GLY A 80 1.64 4.34 -0.56
C GLY A 80 1.67 5.76 -1.12
N SER A 81 0.67 6.10 -1.92
CA SER A 81 0.51 7.40 -2.56
C SER A 81 -0.85 8.00 -2.21
N GLN A 82 -1.80 8.02 -3.13
CA GLN A 82 -3.10 8.64 -2.89
C GLN A 82 -4.12 7.63 -2.37
N ARG A 83 -5.02 8.08 -1.49
CA ARG A 83 -6.18 7.29 -1.06
C ARG A 83 -7.23 7.27 -2.18
N PHE A 84 -8.05 6.23 -2.21
CA PHE A 84 -9.16 6.14 -3.14
C PHE A 84 -10.38 5.50 -2.47
N ARG A 85 -11.55 5.74 -3.05
CA ARG A 85 -12.81 5.07 -2.73
C ARG A 85 -13.21 4.19 -3.90
N ILE A 86 -13.59 2.95 -3.61
CA ILE A 86 -14.14 2.02 -4.60
C ILE A 86 -15.57 2.46 -4.93
N LEU A 87 -15.85 2.66 -6.22
CA LEU A 87 -17.18 2.94 -6.74
C LEU A 87 -17.86 1.64 -7.19
N GLU A 88 -17.14 0.86 -8.00
CA GLU A 88 -17.59 -0.43 -8.51
C GLU A 88 -16.41 -1.40 -8.53
N ARG A 89 -16.69 -2.69 -8.31
CA ARG A 89 -15.68 -3.74 -8.34
C ARG A 89 -16.16 -4.93 -9.14
N GLN A 90 -15.22 -5.56 -9.83
CA GLN A 90 -15.42 -6.79 -10.57
C GLN A 90 -14.29 -7.78 -10.29
N THR A 91 -14.62 -9.06 -10.27
CA THR A 91 -13.66 -10.14 -10.07
C THR A 91 -13.62 -10.98 -11.34
N ASN A 92 -12.43 -11.13 -11.93
CA ASN A 92 -12.28 -11.95 -13.12
C ASN A 92 -12.28 -13.45 -12.78
N THR A 93 -12.22 -14.30 -13.82
CA THR A 93 -12.20 -15.77 -13.67
C THR A 93 -10.99 -16.31 -12.90
N GLN A 94 -9.90 -15.55 -12.82
CA GLN A 94 -8.70 -15.89 -12.05
C GLN A 94 -8.76 -15.37 -10.60
N GLY A 95 -9.87 -14.74 -10.21
CA GLY A 95 -10.03 -14.18 -8.87
C GLY A 95 -9.28 -12.86 -8.63
N LEU A 96 -8.78 -12.20 -9.68
CA LEU A 96 -8.20 -10.86 -9.57
C LEU A 96 -9.32 -9.82 -9.51
N ILE A 97 -9.26 -8.95 -8.51
CA ILE A 97 -10.24 -7.87 -8.33
C ILE A 97 -9.74 -6.63 -9.08
N SER A 98 -10.59 -6.08 -9.93
CA SER A 98 -10.44 -4.78 -10.56
C SER A 98 -11.56 -3.85 -10.08
N ALA A 99 -11.30 -2.55 -10.02
CA ALA A 99 -12.26 -1.60 -9.48
C ALA A 99 -12.16 -0.24 -10.19
N ASP A 100 -13.31 0.37 -10.40
CA ASP A 100 -13.41 1.78 -10.70
C ASP A 100 -13.37 2.56 -9.39
N VAL A 101 -12.51 3.57 -9.34
CA VAL A 101 -12.19 4.28 -8.10
C VAL A 101 -12.25 5.78 -8.27
N GLU A 102 -12.68 6.44 -7.19
CA GLU A 102 -12.58 7.88 -7.04
C GLU A 102 -11.37 8.21 -6.16
N LEU A 103 -10.49 9.09 -6.62
CA LEU A 103 -9.34 9.52 -5.82
C LEU A 103 -9.78 10.49 -4.71
N ILE A 104 -9.32 10.22 -3.49
CA ILE A 104 -9.57 11.10 -2.33
C ILE A 104 -8.41 12.09 -2.23
N ALA A 105 -8.73 13.38 -2.07
CA ALA A 105 -7.74 14.43 -1.91
C ALA A 105 -6.84 14.19 -0.67
N PRO A 106 -5.57 14.63 -0.70
CA PRO A 106 -4.73 14.61 0.49
C PRO A 106 -5.31 15.52 1.57
N ASP A 107 -5.11 15.13 2.82
CA ASP A 107 -5.47 15.97 3.96
C ASP A 107 -4.60 17.24 3.99
N ALA A 108 -5.14 18.35 4.48
CA ALA A 108 -4.38 19.59 4.60
C ALA A 108 -3.22 19.40 5.60
N SER A 109 -2.02 19.80 5.21
CA SER A 109 -0.89 19.85 6.14
C SER A 109 -1.15 20.96 7.15
N VAL A 110 -1.23 20.57 8.42
CA VAL A 110 -1.40 21.47 9.56
C VAL A 110 -0.21 21.30 10.50
N ALA A 111 0.23 22.39 11.13
CA ALA A 111 1.28 22.32 12.14
C ALA A 111 0.79 21.49 13.33
N VAL A 112 1.70 20.74 13.96
CA VAL A 112 1.40 20.00 15.18
C VAL A 112 0.99 20.99 16.28
N PRO A 113 -0.18 20.83 16.91
CA PRO A 113 -0.60 21.67 18.03
C PRO A 113 0.44 21.69 19.16
N GLU A 114 0.59 22.84 19.84
CA GLU A 114 1.63 23.03 20.88
C GLU A 114 1.52 22.00 22.02
N GLU A 115 0.31 21.58 22.37
CA GLU A 115 0.04 20.53 23.36
C GLU A 115 0.67 19.17 23.02
N PHE A 116 0.93 18.89 21.73
CA PHE A 116 1.58 17.67 21.26
C PHE A 116 3.07 17.86 20.91
N ALA A 117 3.64 19.05 21.12
CA ALA A 117 5.03 19.34 20.75
C ALA A 117 6.03 18.43 21.47
N ALA A 118 5.74 18.03 22.71
CA ALA A 118 6.58 17.07 23.44
C ALA A 118 6.57 15.67 22.80
N CYS A 119 5.41 15.21 22.31
CA CYS A 119 5.29 13.93 21.62
C CYS A 119 6.01 13.95 20.26
N ALA A 120 5.90 15.05 19.51
CA ALA A 120 6.61 15.22 18.24
C ALA A 120 8.13 15.14 18.42
N ARG A 121 8.68 15.84 19.43
CA ARG A 121 10.12 15.77 19.75
C ARG A 121 10.56 14.38 20.18
N LEU A 122 9.76 13.68 21.00
CA LEU A 122 10.07 12.32 21.40
C LEU A 122 10.09 11.38 20.18
N LEU A 123 9.13 11.52 19.27
CA LEU A 123 9.09 10.72 18.05
C LEU A 123 10.31 11.00 17.16
N GLU A 124 10.70 12.27 17.00
CA GLU A 124 11.91 12.64 16.26
C GLU A 124 13.16 11.97 16.85
N MET A 125 13.32 11.98 18.19
CA MET A 125 14.41 11.29 18.86
C MET A 125 14.42 9.78 18.59
N VAL A 126 13.26 9.13 18.66
CA VAL A 126 13.13 7.68 18.37
C VAL A 126 13.49 7.38 16.92
N VAL A 127 13.04 8.22 15.99
CA VAL A 127 13.33 8.06 14.56
C VAL A 127 14.82 8.23 14.27
N LEU A 128 15.47 9.21 14.91
CA LEU A 128 16.91 9.43 14.79
C LEU A 128 17.73 8.28 15.37
N ASP A 129 17.28 7.68 16.48
CA ASP A 129 17.94 6.53 17.12
C ASP A 129 17.83 5.25 16.28
N GLN A 130 16.63 4.95 15.74
CA GLN A 130 16.35 3.72 15.01
C GLN A 130 16.73 3.78 13.51
N GLY A 131 16.74 4.99 12.93
CA GLY A 131 17.18 5.26 11.56
C GLY A 131 16.26 4.79 10.43
N LYS A 132 16.77 4.93 9.20
CA LYS A 132 16.07 4.65 7.93
C LYS A 132 15.54 3.23 7.70
N PRO A 133 16.14 2.15 8.27
CA PRO A 133 15.61 0.80 8.03
C PRO A 133 14.21 0.59 8.60
N ILE A 134 13.88 1.34 9.66
CA ILE A 134 12.59 1.23 10.37
C ILE A 134 11.66 2.38 9.95
N PHE A 135 12.18 3.60 9.81
CA PHE A 135 11.38 4.79 9.47
C PHE A 135 11.79 5.40 8.13
N ALA A 136 10.96 5.18 7.12
CA ALA A 136 11.17 5.70 5.78
C ALA A 136 11.02 7.23 5.70
N GLU A 137 11.93 7.87 4.97
CA GLU A 137 11.88 9.30 4.67
C GLU A 137 10.87 9.66 3.56
N PRO A 138 10.37 10.91 3.49
CA PRO A 138 10.62 11.98 4.46
C PRO A 138 9.75 11.82 5.70
N HIS A 139 10.26 12.29 6.84
CA HIS A 139 9.47 12.41 8.07
C HIS A 139 8.76 13.76 8.07
N ALA A 140 7.47 13.76 8.43
CA ALA A 140 6.68 14.97 8.58
C ALA A 140 6.38 15.15 10.08
N PHE A 141 7.27 15.88 10.77
CA PHE A 141 7.10 16.29 12.17
C PHE A 141 6.46 17.68 12.26
#